data_AF-A0A7S4N487-F1
#
_entry.id   AF-A0A7S4N487-F1
#
_cell.length_a   1.000
_cell.length_b   1.000
_cell.length_c   1.000
_cell.angle_alpha   90.00
_cell.angle_beta   90.00
_cell.angle_gamma   90.00
#
_symmetry.space_group_name_H-M   'P 1'
#
loop_
_entity.id
_entity.type
_entity.pdbx_description
1 polymer ?
#
loop_
_entity_poly.entity_id
_entity_poly.type
_entity_poly.pdbx_seq_one_letter_code
_entity_poly.pdbx_strand_id
1 'polypeptide(L)'
;GGLGGDSSGHRKTFEICGGEGSVSGFLNLVKSSGEALLQTRAASGKATTVVIIQHYPSEGARLKTLFESHLGGRQASVLSAFGHTHQQTCLGSNTNGQCDVIMTGGGGGCCESDLPHNFAGFTAVHLTE
;
A
#
# COMPACT_ATOMS: atom_id res chain seq x y z
N GLY A 1 19.51 7.17 19.14
CA GLY A 1 18.59 7.97 18.30
C GLY A 1 18.73 7.56 16.85
N GLY A 2 17.60 7.35 16.18
CA GLY A 2 17.47 7.11 14.74
C GLY A 2 17.57 5.64 14.31
N LEU A 3 16.51 4.85 14.53
CA LEU A 3 16.31 3.54 13.86
C LEU A 3 15.63 3.73 12.48
N GLY A 4 15.83 4.87 11.84
CA GLY A 4 15.18 5.25 10.58
C GLY A 4 15.24 6.77 10.35
N GLY A 5 15.33 7.17 9.09
CA GLY A 5 15.34 8.57 8.65
C GLY A 5 16.52 8.96 7.74
N ASP A 6 17.56 8.14 7.65
CA ASP A 6 18.65 8.29 6.68
C ASP A 6 18.84 7.00 5.85
N SER A 7 19.69 7.07 4.82
CA SER A 7 19.96 5.93 3.93
C SER A 7 20.66 4.74 4.62
N SER A 8 21.04 4.87 5.89
CA SER A 8 21.76 3.86 6.67
C SER A 8 20.94 3.26 7.82
N GLY A 9 19.76 3.81 8.14
CA GLY A 9 18.94 3.36 9.26
C GLY A 9 18.61 1.86 9.22
N HIS A 10 18.38 1.31 8.03
CA HIS A 10 18.16 -0.12 7.84
C HIS A 10 19.35 -1.00 8.27
N ARG A 11 20.59 -0.50 8.11
CA ARG A 11 21.81 -1.24 8.49
C ARG A 11 21.91 -1.44 9.99
N LYS A 12 21.62 -0.39 10.78
CA LYS A 12 21.57 -0.49 12.24
C LYS A 12 20.50 -1.47 12.70
N THR A 13 19.35 -1.47 12.03
CA THR A 13 18.30 -2.46 12.30
C THR A 13 18.80 -3.88 12.02
N PHE A 14 19.48 -4.11 10.90
CA PHE A 14 20.06 -5.42 10.60
C PHE A 14 21.10 -5.85 11.65
N GLU A 15 22.00 -4.96 12.07
CA GLU A 15 23.00 -5.25 13.11
C GLU A 15 22.37 -5.67 14.44
N ILE A 16 21.32 -4.96 14.87
CA ILE A 16 20.65 -5.20 16.16
C ILE A 16 19.73 -6.42 16.10
N CYS A 17 19.11 -6.69 14.95
CA CYS A 17 18.08 -7.72 14.79
C CYS A 17 18.60 -9.03 14.17
N GLY A 18 19.91 -9.32 14.29
CA GLY A 18 20.46 -10.62 13.90
C GLY A 18 20.72 -10.78 12.39
N GLY A 19 20.95 -9.68 11.68
CA GLY A 19 21.32 -9.61 10.27
C GLY A 19 20.15 -9.44 9.31
N GLU A 20 20.48 -9.12 8.05
CA GLU A 20 19.50 -8.89 6.97
C GLU A 20 18.57 -10.10 6.75
N GLY A 21 19.10 -11.33 6.80
CA GLY A 21 18.31 -12.55 6.62
C GLY A 21 17.22 -12.72 7.68
N SER A 22 17.55 -12.45 8.95
CA SER A 22 16.59 -12.52 10.06
C SER A 22 15.49 -11.47 9.93
N VAL A 23 15.88 -10.23 9.59
CA VAL A 23 14.93 -9.13 9.40
C VAL A 23 14.04 -9.37 8.17
N SER A 24 14.63 -9.79 7.05
CA SER A 24 13.88 -10.13 5.83
C SER A 24 12.89 -11.28 6.07
N GLY A 25 13.33 -12.33 6.78
CA GLY A 25 12.46 -13.45 7.17
C GLY A 25 11.26 -12.99 8.01
N PHE A 26 11.50 -12.14 9.02
CA PHE A 26 10.45 -11.57 9.84
C PHE A 26 9.49 -10.67 9.03
N LEU A 27 10.01 -9.78 8.19
CA LEU A 27 9.17 -8.89 7.37
C LEU A 27 8.34 -9.68 6.35
N ASN A 28 8.89 -10.75 5.77
CA ASN A 28 8.14 -11.65 4.89
C ASN A 28 7.04 -12.40 5.66
N LEU A 29 7.29 -12.80 6.91
CA LEU A 29 6.25 -13.38 7.77
C LEU A 29 5.12 -12.37 8.03
N VAL A 30 5.46 -11.13 8.37
CA VAL A 30 4.47 -10.06 8.59
C VAL A 30 3.67 -9.80 7.31
N LYS A 31 4.34 -9.70 6.16
CA LYS A 31 3.71 -9.55 4.84
C LYS A 31 2.72 -10.69 4.57
N SER A 32 3.17 -11.94 4.67
CA SER A 32 2.33 -13.11 4.42
C SER A 32 1.14 -13.20 5.38
N SER A 33 1.31 -12.81 6.64
CA SER A 33 0.24 -12.76 7.63
C SER A 33 -0.80 -11.69 7.29
N GLY A 34 -0.35 -10.51 6.82
CA GLY A 34 -1.23 -9.45 6.33
C GLY A 34 -2.03 -9.89 5.09
N GLU A 35 -1.39 -10.59 4.16
CA GLU A 35 -2.06 -11.16 2.99
C GLU A 35 -3.10 -12.22 3.36
N ALA A 36 -2.79 -13.12 4.29
CA ALA A 36 -3.73 -14.12 4.80
C ALA A 36 -4.93 -13.46 5.50
N LEU A 37 -4.70 -12.38 6.26
CA LEU A 37 -5.78 -11.60 6.86
C LEU A 37 -6.66 -10.95 5.77
N LEU A 38 -6.05 -10.38 4.73
CA LEU A 38 -6.76 -9.78 3.60
C LEU A 38 -7.66 -10.80 2.89
N GLN A 39 -7.14 -12.00 2.62
CA GLN A 39 -7.90 -13.13 2.05
C GLN A 39 -9.06 -13.55 2.98
N THR A 40 -8.81 -13.66 4.28
CA THR A 40 -9.84 -14.03 5.27
C THR A 40 -10.96 -13.00 5.33
N ARG A 41 -10.61 -11.70 5.29
CA ARG A 41 -11.58 -10.60 5.25
C ARG A 41 -12.36 -10.58 3.94
N ALA A 42 -11.72 -10.91 2.81
CA ALA A 42 -12.40 -11.08 1.54
C ALA A 42 -13.35 -12.29 1.56
N ALA A 43 -12.99 -13.41 2.16
CA ALA A 43 -13.84 -14.60 2.17
C ALA A 43 -15.06 -14.45 3.10
N SER A 44 -14.86 -13.83 4.28
CA SER A 44 -15.87 -13.82 5.36
C SER A 44 -16.53 -12.46 5.61
N GLY A 45 -15.98 -11.39 5.06
CA GLY A 45 -16.46 -10.03 5.29
C GLY A 45 -17.79 -9.74 4.61
N LYS A 46 -18.50 -8.73 5.12
CA LYS A 46 -19.74 -8.21 4.53
C LYS A 46 -19.60 -6.78 3.98
N ALA A 47 -18.38 -6.25 3.98
CA ALA A 47 -18.11 -4.92 3.45
C ALA A 47 -18.42 -4.88 1.95
N THR A 48 -19.22 -3.91 1.55
CA THR A 48 -19.55 -3.59 0.15
C THR A 48 -18.54 -2.60 -0.44
N THR A 49 -17.82 -1.86 0.41
CA THR A 49 -16.75 -0.95 0.03
C THR A 49 -15.52 -1.24 0.88
N VAL A 50 -14.37 -1.39 0.24
CA VAL A 50 -13.10 -1.74 0.87
C VAL A 50 -12.01 -0.82 0.36
N VAL A 51 -11.22 -0.26 1.28
CA VAL A 51 -10.03 0.51 0.95
C VAL A 51 -8.81 -0.24 1.48
N ILE A 52 -7.89 -0.57 0.59
CA ILE A 52 -6.60 -1.19 0.90
C ILE A 52 -5.54 -0.10 0.82
N ILE A 53 -4.89 0.20 1.95
CA ILE A 53 -3.82 1.20 2.03
C ILE A 53 -2.51 0.48 2.31
N GLN A 54 -1.49 0.75 1.50
CA GLN A 54 -0.17 0.14 1.63
C GLN A 54 0.90 1.08 1.06
N HIS A 55 2.19 0.81 1.26
CA HIS A 55 3.22 1.79 0.91
C HIS A 55 3.79 1.65 -0.51
N TYR A 56 4.04 0.43 -1.00
CA TYR A 56 4.91 0.14 -2.15
C TYR A 56 4.18 -0.12 -3.49
N PRO A 57 4.61 0.46 -4.63
CA PRO A 57 3.93 0.30 -5.91
C PRO A 57 3.71 -1.14 -6.38
N SER A 58 4.66 -2.04 -6.10
CA SER A 58 4.59 -3.46 -6.49
C SER A 58 3.36 -4.18 -5.90
N GLU A 59 2.80 -3.66 -4.82
CA GLU A 59 1.69 -4.26 -4.09
C GLU A 59 0.33 -3.63 -4.41
N GLY A 60 0.31 -2.48 -5.09
CA GLY A 60 -0.90 -1.67 -5.31
C GLY A 60 -2.02 -2.45 -6.00
N ALA A 61 -1.80 -2.84 -7.25
CA ALA A 61 -2.78 -3.66 -7.98
C ALA A 61 -2.86 -5.09 -7.42
N ARG A 62 -1.73 -5.66 -6.97
CA ARG A 62 -1.66 -7.06 -6.54
C ARG A 62 -2.56 -7.36 -5.35
N LEU A 63 -2.55 -6.51 -4.31
CA LEU A 63 -3.37 -6.74 -3.12
C LEU A 63 -4.87 -6.54 -3.40
N LYS A 64 -5.23 -5.64 -4.32
CA LYS A 64 -6.61 -5.52 -4.82
C LYS A 64 -7.07 -6.82 -5.49
N THR A 65 -6.30 -7.33 -6.45
CA THR A 65 -6.60 -8.60 -7.12
C THR A 65 -6.64 -9.77 -6.15
N LEU A 66 -5.74 -9.79 -5.15
CA LEU A 66 -5.76 -10.81 -4.11
C LEU A 66 -7.06 -10.78 -3.31
N PHE A 67 -7.52 -9.60 -2.88
CA PHE A 67 -8.78 -9.46 -2.17
C PHE A 67 -9.98 -9.86 -3.04
N GLU A 68 -10.05 -9.35 -4.27
CA GLU A 68 -11.17 -9.61 -5.19
C GLU A 68 -11.32 -11.11 -5.53
N SER A 69 -10.20 -11.81 -5.73
CA SER A 69 -10.20 -13.26 -6.02
C SER A 69 -10.73 -14.13 -4.87
N HIS A 70 -10.86 -13.57 -3.67
CA HIS A 70 -11.34 -14.27 -2.46
C HIS A 70 -12.75 -13.83 -2.03
N LEU A 71 -13.47 -13.02 -2.83
CA LEU A 71 -14.81 -12.56 -2.49
C LEU A 71 -15.89 -13.67 -2.49
N GLY A 72 -15.60 -14.85 -3.06
CA GLY A 72 -16.53 -15.98 -3.08
C GLY A 72 -17.83 -15.69 -3.83
N GLY A 73 -17.76 -14.93 -4.92
CA GLY A 73 -18.93 -14.53 -5.73
C GLY A 73 -19.68 -13.31 -5.21
N ARG A 74 -19.32 -12.76 -4.04
CA ARG A 74 -19.82 -11.46 -3.59
C ARG A 74 -19.21 -10.33 -4.42
N GLN A 75 -19.90 -9.20 -4.45
CA GLN A 75 -19.38 -7.97 -5.03
C GLN A 75 -19.00 -6.99 -3.93
N ALA A 76 -17.88 -6.30 -4.12
CA ALA A 76 -17.45 -5.18 -3.30
C ALA A 76 -16.67 -4.19 -4.18
N SER A 77 -16.88 -2.90 -3.95
CA SER A 77 -16.08 -1.83 -4.51
C SER A 77 -14.73 -1.77 -3.78
N VAL A 78 -13.65 -2.13 -4.45
CA VAL A 78 -12.31 -2.18 -3.85
C VAL A 78 -11.44 -1.05 -4.38
N LEU A 79 -10.97 -0.18 -3.50
CA LEU A 79 -9.97 0.84 -3.78
C LEU A 79 -8.62 0.39 -3.23
N SER A 80 -7.55 0.53 -4.02
CA SER A 80 -6.17 0.37 -3.55
C SER A 80 -5.43 1.68 -3.63
N ALA A 81 -4.87 2.14 -2.52
CA ALA A 81 -4.09 3.37 -2.41
C ALA A 81 -2.68 3.08 -1.89
N PHE A 82 -1.67 3.67 -2.54
CA PHE A 82 -0.26 3.49 -2.18
C PHE A 82 0.62 4.66 -2.60
N GLY A 83 1.92 4.63 -2.28
CA GLY A 83 2.84 5.74 -2.54
C GLY A 83 4.27 5.28 -2.82
N HIS A 84 5.21 5.71 -1.98
CA HIS A 84 6.66 5.44 -2.04
C HIS A 84 7.45 6.26 -3.07
N THR A 85 6.97 6.39 -4.31
CA THR A 85 7.72 7.11 -5.38
C THR A 85 7.41 8.60 -5.43
N HIS A 86 6.46 9.05 -4.61
CA HIS A 86 5.96 10.42 -4.52
C HIS A 86 5.34 10.93 -5.83
N GLN A 87 4.96 10.04 -6.74
CA GLN A 87 4.22 10.39 -7.95
C GLN A 87 2.71 10.28 -7.69
N GLN A 88 1.93 11.20 -8.26
CA GLN A 88 0.47 11.10 -8.22
C GLN A 88 -0.05 10.55 -9.55
N THR A 89 -0.66 9.36 -9.53
CA THR A 89 -1.13 8.70 -10.76
C THR A 89 -2.29 7.75 -10.49
N CYS A 90 -3.23 7.68 -11.43
CA CYS A 90 -4.22 6.62 -11.50
C CYS A 90 -3.67 5.45 -12.33
N LEU A 91 -3.50 4.27 -11.72
CA LEU A 91 -2.94 3.08 -12.40
C LEU A 91 -3.99 2.04 -12.78
N GLY A 92 -5.25 2.23 -12.40
CA GLY A 92 -6.34 1.31 -12.68
C GLY A 92 -7.69 2.00 -12.56
N SER A 93 -8.66 1.50 -13.31
CA SER A 93 -10.03 1.96 -13.28
C SER A 93 -11.00 0.78 -13.14
N ASN A 94 -12.09 1.00 -12.41
CA ASN A 94 -13.20 0.06 -12.35
C ASN A 94 -14.05 0.10 -13.64
N THR A 95 -15.11 -0.71 -13.69
CA THR A 95 -16.02 -0.80 -14.84
C THR A 95 -16.75 0.49 -15.18
N ASN A 96 -16.85 1.43 -14.23
CA ASN A 96 -17.46 2.74 -14.40
C ASN A 96 -16.44 3.81 -14.81
N GLY A 97 -15.19 3.42 -15.08
CA GLY A 97 -14.10 4.33 -15.43
C GLY A 97 -13.53 5.12 -14.25
N GLN A 98 -13.95 4.82 -13.01
CA GLN A 98 -13.45 5.50 -11.81
C GLN A 98 -12.11 4.90 -11.39
N CYS A 99 -11.17 5.75 -10.97
CA CYS A 99 -9.87 5.29 -10.51
C CYS A 99 -9.99 4.41 -9.25
N ASP A 100 -9.48 3.19 -9.30
CA ASP A 100 -9.54 2.23 -8.19
C ASP A 100 -8.17 1.69 -7.75
N VAL A 101 -7.10 2.09 -8.44
CA VAL A 101 -5.70 1.85 -8.07
C VAL A 101 -4.95 3.17 -8.12
N ILE A 102 -4.69 3.76 -6.96
CA ILE A 102 -4.22 5.13 -6.79
C ILE A 102 -2.80 5.13 -6.21
N MET A 103 -1.87 5.73 -6.95
CA MET A 103 -0.57 6.14 -6.42
C MET A 103 -0.68 7.60 -5.96
N THR A 104 -0.45 7.86 -4.68
CA THR A 104 -0.53 9.17 -4.06
C THR A 104 0.85 9.85 -4.08
N GLY A 105 0.85 11.17 -4.29
CA GLY A 105 2.05 11.99 -4.13
C GLY A 105 2.63 11.95 -2.71
N GLY A 106 3.80 12.56 -2.53
CA GLY A 106 4.43 12.76 -1.23
C GLY A 106 3.64 13.74 -0.35
N GLY A 107 3.73 13.57 0.97
CA GLY A 107 3.09 14.48 1.94
C GLY A 107 3.74 15.87 2.05
N GLY A 108 4.77 16.16 1.27
CA GLY A 108 5.47 17.45 1.23
C GLY A 108 6.51 17.68 2.33
N GLY A 109 6.79 16.67 3.18
CA GLY A 109 7.72 16.80 4.31
C GLY A 109 8.91 15.82 4.31
N CYS A 110 9.00 14.90 3.34
CA CYS A 110 10.08 13.91 3.32
C CYS A 110 11.42 14.51 2.91
N CYS A 111 11.37 15.36 1.89
CA CYS A 111 12.47 15.51 0.99
C CYS A 111 12.38 16.94 0.42
N GLU A 112 13.44 17.75 0.54
CA GLU A 112 13.44 19.14 0.03
C GLU A 112 13.06 19.23 -1.47
N SER A 113 13.27 18.14 -2.21
CA SER A 113 12.90 17.94 -3.61
C SER A 113 11.40 17.74 -3.86
N ASP A 114 10.60 17.36 -2.86
CA ASP A 114 9.20 17.01 -3.13
C ASP A 114 8.36 18.21 -3.62
N LEU A 115 8.67 19.42 -3.12
CA LEU A 115 7.97 20.64 -3.53
C LEU A 115 8.49 21.19 -4.88
N PRO A 116 9.81 21.35 -5.12
CA PRO A 116 10.32 21.83 -6.41
C PRO A 116 10.02 20.90 -7.59
N HIS A 117 9.85 19.60 -7.34
CA HIS A 117 9.58 18.61 -8.39
C HIS A 117 8.09 18.26 -8.54
N ASN A 118 7.18 19.00 -7.88
CA ASN A 118 5.72 18.78 -7.92
C ASN A 118 5.30 17.36 -7.50
N PHE A 119 6.04 16.77 -6.56
CA PHE A 119 5.74 15.44 -6.01
C PHE A 119 4.85 15.52 -4.78
N ALA A 120 4.73 16.69 -4.15
CA ALA A 120 3.74 16.88 -3.10
C ALA A 120 2.31 16.75 -3.66
N GLY A 121 1.47 15.94 -3.00
CA GLY A 121 0.12 15.69 -3.47
C GLY A 121 -0.76 14.98 -2.45
N PHE A 122 -2.07 15.08 -2.67
CA PHE A 122 -3.07 14.35 -1.90
C PHE A 122 -4.14 13.82 -2.85
N THR A 123 -4.83 12.75 -2.43
CA THR A 123 -5.97 12.21 -3.16
C THR A 123 -7.21 12.28 -2.28
N ALA A 124 -8.25 12.92 -2.78
CA ALA A 124 -9.59 12.86 -2.20
C ALA A 124 -10.38 11.76 -2.91
N VAL A 125 -11.00 10.88 -2.12
CA VAL A 125 -11.83 9.79 -2.63
C VAL A 125 -13.25 10.00 -2.13
N HIS A 126 -14.20 10.04 -3.04
CA HIS A 126 -15.62 10.04 -2.72
C HIS A 126 -16.12 8.60 -2.88
N LEU A 127 -16.53 7.99 -1.77
CA LEU A 127 -17.12 6.67 -1.77
C LEU A 127 -18.62 6.81 -2.03
N THR A 128 -19.09 6.28 -3.16
CA THR A 128 -20.52 6.17 -3.48
C THR A 128 -21.02 4.77 -3.15
N GLU A 129 -22.29 4.65 -2.79
CA GLU A 129 -22.99 3.37 -2.61
C GLU A 129 -23.27 2.67 -3.94
#